data_AF-E2AR95-F1
#
_entry.id   AF-E2AR95-F1
#
_cell.length_a   1.000
_cell.length_b   1.000
_cell.length_c   1.000
_cell.angle_alpha   90.00
_cell.angle_beta   90.00
_cell.angle_gamma   90.00
#
_symmetry.space_group_name_H-M   'P 1'
#
loop_
_entity.id
_entity.type
_entity.pdbx_description
1 polymer ?
#
loop_
_entity_poly.entity_id
_entity_poly.type
_entity_poly.pdbx_seq_one_letter_code
_entity_poly.pdbx_strand_id
1 'polypeptide(L)'
;MVLFITTDAQLDRNKRDFFSEVLKKDGTNLQKVSSLGNLPSVRLTNFKNVNYYGSIKIGYPPQEFKVVFHCGSTHLWVFSKNCTMPFCCK
;
A
#
# COMPACT_ATOMS: atom_id res chain seq x y z
N MET A 1 -2.88 19.71 8.85
CA MET A 1 -1.75 19.13 8.11
C MET A 1 -2.31 18.01 7.24
N VAL A 2 -2.20 18.16 5.91
CA VAL A 2 -3.01 17.46 4.90
C VAL A 2 -2.25 16.26 4.34
N LEU A 3 -2.93 15.12 4.15
CA LEU A 3 -2.36 13.91 3.55
C LEU A 3 -2.53 13.94 2.02
N PHE A 4 -1.42 13.74 1.31
CA PHE A 4 -1.35 13.52 -0.13
C PHE A 4 -1.70 12.06 -0.48
N ILE A 5 -2.54 11.83 -1.50
CA ILE A 5 -2.70 10.54 -2.15
C ILE A 5 -2.52 10.74 -3.66
N THR A 6 -1.79 9.79 -4.26
CA THR A 6 -1.31 9.50 -5.63
C THR A 6 -0.76 10.61 -6.55
N THR A 7 0.55 10.63 -6.73
CA THR A 7 1.14 10.60 -8.08
C THR A 7 2.27 9.60 -8.05
N ASP A 8 2.13 8.55 -8.84
CA ASP A 8 3.24 7.72 -9.31
C ASP A 8 4.22 7.24 -8.20
N ALA A 9 3.92 6.08 -7.63
CA ALA A 9 4.98 5.30 -7.01
C ALA A 9 5.90 4.81 -8.14
N GLN A 10 6.81 5.67 -8.61
CA GLN A 10 7.67 5.32 -9.72
C GLN A 10 8.48 4.07 -9.39
N LEU A 11 8.24 3.12 -10.27
CA LEU A 11 8.88 1.85 -10.50
C LEU A 11 10.41 2.02 -10.57
N ASP A 12 11.12 1.56 -9.53
CA ASP A 12 12.50 1.10 -9.75
C ASP A 12 12.50 -0.43 -9.84
N ARG A 13 12.89 -0.91 -11.02
CA ARG A 13 12.62 -2.25 -11.57
C ARG A 13 13.61 -3.32 -11.08
N ASN A 14 14.45 -3.05 -10.08
CA ASN A 14 15.48 -3.99 -9.61
C ASN A 14 15.38 -4.43 -8.14
N LYS A 15 14.29 -4.10 -7.43
CA LYS A 15 14.12 -4.51 -6.02
C LYS A 15 13.50 -5.91 -5.83
N ARG A 16 13.40 -6.71 -6.89
CA ARG A 16 12.92 -8.11 -6.78
C ARG A 16 14.03 -9.09 -6.38
N ASP A 17 15.29 -8.73 -6.60
CA ASP A 17 16.41 -9.63 -6.27
C ASP A 17 16.79 -9.55 -4.79
N PHE A 18 16.68 -8.37 -4.17
CA PHE A 18 17.05 -8.18 -2.77
C PHE A 18 16.14 -8.90 -1.77
N PHE A 19 14.81 -8.85 -1.96
CA PHE A 19 13.89 -9.56 -1.04
C PHE A 19 13.95 -11.08 -1.21
N SER A 20 14.24 -11.56 -2.43
CA SER A 20 14.44 -12.99 -2.69
C SER A 20 15.71 -13.53 -2.02
N GLU A 21 16.74 -12.70 -1.90
CA GLU A 21 17.99 -13.02 -1.21
C GLU A 21 17.85 -12.93 0.32
N VAL A 22 17.13 -11.92 0.84
CA VAL A 22 16.83 -11.78 2.28
C VAL A 22 15.91 -12.91 2.79
N LEU A 23 14.93 -13.34 2.00
CA LEU A 23 14.04 -14.46 2.36
C LEU A 23 14.77 -15.83 2.40
N LYS A 24 15.95 -15.95 1.78
CA LYS A 24 16.75 -17.18 1.81
C LYS A 24 17.73 -17.23 2.98
N LYS A 25 18.10 -16.08 3.56
CA LYS A 25 19.27 -15.99 4.44
C LYS A 25 18.97 -16.05 5.93
N ASP A 26 17.74 -15.77 6.36
CA ASP A 26 17.36 -15.95 7.76
C ASP A 26 16.32 -17.05 7.88
N GLY A 27 16.75 -18.19 8.43
CA GLY A 27 15.88 -19.24 8.97
C GLY A 27 15.11 -18.80 10.22
N THR A 28 14.74 -17.52 10.31
CA THR A 28 13.73 -17.08 11.26
C THR A 28 12.38 -17.44 10.66
N ASN A 29 11.66 -18.32 11.33
CA ASN A 29 10.25 -18.55 11.04
C ASN A 29 9.54 -17.21 11.28
N LEU A 30 9.41 -16.37 10.26
CA LEU A 30 8.40 -15.34 10.22
C LEU A 30 7.09 -16.10 10.27
N GLN A 31 6.64 -16.37 11.49
CA GLN A 31 5.31 -16.88 11.73
C GLN A 31 4.41 -15.91 11.02
N LYS A 32 3.85 -16.34 9.89
CA LYS A 32 2.67 -15.74 9.32
C LYS A 32 1.71 -15.70 10.48
N VAL A 33 1.58 -14.53 11.13
CA VAL A 33 0.66 -14.35 12.24
C VAL A 33 -0.66 -14.83 11.68
N SER A 34 -1.11 -15.99 12.17
CA SER A 34 -2.42 -16.48 11.86
C SER A 34 -3.34 -15.35 12.28
N SER A 35 -4.10 -14.82 11.32
CA SER A 35 -5.13 -13.83 11.57
C SER A 35 -5.85 -14.23 12.84
N LEU A 36 -5.69 -13.41 13.89
CA LEU A 36 -6.25 -13.67 15.20
C LEU A 36 -7.78 -13.65 15.04
N GLY A 37 -8.38 -14.82 14.82
CA GLY A 37 -9.78 -14.96 14.46
C GLY A 37 -10.14 -14.33 13.11
N ASN A 38 -11.43 -14.39 12.76
CA ASN A 38 -12.03 -13.82 11.55
C ASN A 38 -12.00 -12.26 11.52
N LEU A 39 -10.90 -11.65 11.94
CA LEU A 39 -10.76 -10.20 11.97
C LEU A 39 -10.30 -9.70 10.59
N PRO A 40 -10.89 -8.60 10.07
CA PRO A 40 -10.41 -7.97 8.85
C PRO A 40 -8.95 -7.56 9.02
N SER A 41 -8.11 -8.01 8.09
CA SER A 41 -6.69 -7.68 8.05
C SER A 41 -6.29 -7.23 6.65
N VAL A 42 -5.34 -6.31 6.58
CA VAL A 42 -4.79 -5.78 5.33
C VAL A 42 -3.27 -5.93 5.36
N ARG A 43 -2.70 -6.42 4.26
CA ARG A 43 -1.25 -6.52 4.10
C ARG A 43 -0.66 -5.14 3.82
N LEU A 44 0.30 -4.73 4.63
CA LEU A 44 1.05 -3.50 4.45
C LEU A 44 2.39 -3.78 3.75
N THR A 45 2.80 -2.88 2.87
CA THR A 45 4.08 -2.88 2.18
C THR A 45 4.85 -1.62 2.57
N ASN A 46 6.09 -1.81 3.00
CA ASN A 46 7.00 -0.71 3.30
C ASN A 46 7.44 -0.02 2.00
N PHE A 47 7.36 1.31 1.99
CA PHE A 47 7.92 2.16 0.95
C PHE A 47 9.01 3.04 1.53
N LYS A 48 10.26 2.75 1.15
CA LYS A 48 11.47 3.52 1.49
C LYS A 48 11.64 3.81 3.00
N ASN A 49 11.12 2.95 3.88
CA ASN A 49 11.14 3.17 5.34
C ASN A 49 10.51 4.49 5.81
N VAL A 50 9.70 5.14 4.97
CA VAL A 50 9.04 6.41 5.30
C VAL A 50 7.53 6.27 5.34
N ASN A 51 6.95 5.34 4.56
CA ASN A 51 5.51 5.14 4.49
C ASN A 51 5.17 3.66 4.38
N TYR A 52 3.98 3.28 4.84
CA TYR A 52 3.40 1.96 4.62
C TYR A 52 2.11 2.10 3.81
N TYR A 53 1.99 1.31 2.75
CA TYR A 53 0.80 1.31 1.90
C TYR A 53 0.19 -0.08 1.79
N GLY A 54 -1.10 -0.15 1.49
CA GLY A 54 -1.81 -1.40 1.24
C GLY A 54 -2.96 -1.20 0.26
N SER A 55 -3.66 -2.28 -0.06
CA SER A 55 -4.81 -2.25 -0.97
C SER A 55 -6.12 -2.23 -0.21
N ILE A 56 -7.05 -1.39 -0.63
CA ILE A 56 -8.46 -1.38 -0.19
C ILE A 56 -9.38 -1.51 -1.41
N LYS A 57 -10.65 -1.88 -1.18
CA LYS A 57 -11.68 -1.92 -2.23
C LYS A 57 -12.81 -0.96 -1.89
N ILE A 58 -13.26 -0.17 -2.88
CA ILE A 58 -14.33 0.80 -2.72
C ILE A 58 -15.40 0.59 -3.79
N GLY A 59 -16.67 0.70 -3.38
CA GLY A 59 -17.82 0.70 -4.28
C GLY A 59 -18.34 -0.69 -4.66
N TYR A 60 -19.39 -0.68 -5.48
CA TYR A 60 -19.97 -1.87 -6.10
C TYR A 60 -20.23 -1.56 -7.60
N PRO A 61 -19.58 -2.25 -8.55
CA PRO A 61 -18.59 -3.32 -8.36
C PRO A 61 -17.32 -2.86 -7.61
N PRO A 62 -16.65 -3.74 -6.84
CA PRO A 62 -15.47 -3.36 -6.06
C PRO A 62 -14.29 -2.92 -6.93
N GLN A 63 -13.79 -1.71 -6.69
CA GLN A 63 -12.61 -1.15 -7.35
C GLN A 63 -11.43 -1.12 -6.36
N GLU A 64 -10.25 -1.59 -6.78
CA GLU A 64 -9.07 -1.66 -5.92
C GLU A 64 -8.25 -0.36 -5.95
N PHE A 65 -7.88 0.14 -4.78
CA PHE A 65 -7.06 1.35 -4.60
C PHE A 65 -5.87 1.05 -3.69
N LYS A 66 -4.69 1.58 -4.07
CA LYS A 66 -3.51 1.59 -3.19
C LYS A 66 -3.53 2.84 -2.34
N VAL A 67 -3.50 2.68 -1.03
CA VAL A 67 -3.58 3.78 -0.06
C VAL A 67 -2.43 3.72 0.92
N VAL A 68 -1.98 4.90 1.36
CA VAL A 68 -1.02 5.04 2.46
C VAL A 68 -1.81 5.08 3.77
N PHE A 69 -1.44 4.22 4.72
CA PHE A 69 -2.07 4.20 6.04
C PHE A 69 -1.33 5.18 6.97
N HIS A 70 -2.04 6.18 7.48
CA HIS A 70 -1.49 7.23 8.34
C HIS A 70 -2.35 7.43 9.59
N CYS A 71 -1.76 7.29 10.78
CA CYS A 71 -2.49 7.35 12.07
C CYS A 71 -2.88 8.77 12.52
N GLY A 72 -2.40 9.82 11.84
CA GLY A 72 -2.64 11.22 12.19
C GLY A 72 -3.79 11.90 11.46
N SER A 73 -4.62 11.17 10.71
CA SER A 73 -5.70 11.73 9.88
C SER A 73 -6.97 10.89 9.93
N THR A 74 -8.14 11.53 9.88
CA THR A 74 -9.47 10.89 9.89
C THR A 74 -10.15 10.85 8.53
N HIS A 75 -9.51 11.36 7.47
CA HIS A 75 -10.10 11.50 6.14
C HIS A 75 -9.50 10.50 5.15
N LEU A 76 -10.35 9.98 4.27
CA LEU A 76 -9.99 9.19 3.10
C LEU A 76 -10.27 10.03 1.84
N TRP A 77 -9.27 10.18 0.97
CA TRP A 77 -9.42 10.88 -0.31
C TRP A 77 -8.97 9.97 -1.45
N VAL A 78 -9.75 9.93 -2.52
CA VAL A 78 -9.42 9.20 -3.75
C VAL A 78 -9.65 10.13 -4.94
N PHE A 79 -8.80 10.05 -5.95
CA PHE A 79 -9.05 10.82 -7.18
C PHE A 79 -10.22 10.23 -7.95
N SER A 80 -11.03 11.14 -8.46
CA SER A 80 -12.10 10.80 -9.39
C SER A 80 -11.50 10.35 -10.72
N LYS A 81 -12.19 9.41 -11.38
CA LYS A 81 -11.92 9.05 -12.78
C LYS A 81 -12.00 10.25 -13.73
N ASN A 82 -12.79 11.26 -13.38
CA ASN A 82 -12.96 12.49 -14.17
C ASN A 82 -11.93 13.57 -13.84
N CYS A 83 -10.92 13.27 -13.02
CA CYS A 83 -9.89 14.26 -12.69
C CYS A 83 -9.01 14.52 -13.91
N THR A 84 -8.91 15.80 -14.31
CA THR A 84 -8.13 16.26 -15.47
C THR A 84 -6.79 16.89 -15.10
N MET A 85 -6.51 17.01 -13.80
CA MET A 85 -5.27 17.59 -13.33
C MET A 85 -4.07 16.66 -13.62
N PRO A 86 -2.87 17.22 -13.88
CA PRO A 86 -1.70 16.42 -14.22
C PRO A 86 -1.33 15.35 -13.19
N PHE A 87 -1.66 15.57 -11.92
CA PHE A 87 -1.40 14.62 -10.84
C PHE A 87 -2.40 13.45 -10.76
N CYS A 88 -3.54 13.56 -11.43
CA CYS A 88 -4.50 12.45 -11.53
C CYS A 88 -4.28 11.60 -12.78
N CYS A 89 -3.76 12.22 -13.84
CA CYS A 89 -3.41 11.56 -15.07
C CYS A 89 -2.14 10.73 -14.86
N LYS A 90 -2.22 9.46 -15.27
CA LYS A 90 -1.06 8.55 -15.30
C LYS A 90 0.02 9.04 -16.26
#